data_AF-A0A533Q5G7-F1
#
_entry.id   AF-A0A533Q5G7-F1
#
_cell.length_a   1.000
_cell.length_b   1.000
_cell.length_c   1.000
_cell.angle_alpha   90.00
_cell.angle_beta   90.00
_cell.angle_gamma   90.00
#
_symmetry.space_group_name_H-M   'P 1'
#
loop_
_entity.id
_entity.type
_entity.pdbx_description
1 polymer ?
#
loop_
_entity_poly.entity_id
_entity_poly.type
_entity_poly.pdbx_seq_one_letter_code
_entity_poly.pdbx_strand_id
1 'polypeptide(L)'
;MLRDLGYFIVKVFREIEHKGAFFLSRFLKDIPVCLSDSTDADAVELMSYLRQKYAHQAIVDMDVYLGKERVPCRLIGYRLSEEIVSQRRRKACEQFRKKGKTPSKEYLSWLEFSWYITNVDRQTWSAEVVGMVYRLRWQIELLFKSWKSLLEIHVLKGTRAERIECFLYGRFISITILTMLYGVCHLVCRE
;
A
#
# COMPACT_ATOMS: atom_id res chain seq x y z
N MET A 1 -8.39 -6.51 0.06
CA MET A 1 -7.47 -6.17 -1.05
C MET A 1 -6.25 -5.44 -0.53
N LEU A 2 -5.06 -5.85 -0.96
CA LEU A 2 -3.80 -5.13 -0.69
C LEU A 2 -3.42 -4.35 -1.95
N ARG A 3 -3.21 -3.02 -1.85
CA ARG A 3 -2.93 -2.16 -3.01
C ARG A 3 -1.70 -1.28 -2.80
N ASP A 4 -0.96 -1.10 -3.88
CA ASP A 4 0.17 -0.18 -3.97
C ASP A 4 -0.26 1.22 -4.44
N LEU A 5 0.65 2.19 -4.29
CA LEU A 5 0.42 3.58 -4.71
C LEU A 5 0.07 3.72 -6.20
N GLY A 6 0.60 2.84 -7.07
CA GLY A 6 0.26 2.83 -8.51
C GLY A 6 -1.19 2.46 -8.81
N TYR A 7 -1.89 1.89 -7.82
CA TYR A 7 -3.30 1.52 -7.91
C TYR A 7 -4.17 2.33 -6.94
N PHE A 8 -3.66 3.47 -6.45
CA PHE A 8 -4.37 4.35 -5.52
C PHE A 8 -5.41 5.20 -6.25
N ILE A 9 -6.67 4.74 -6.23
CA ILE A 9 -7.79 5.46 -6.85
C ILE A 9 -8.91 5.53 -5.83
N VAL A 10 -9.23 6.74 -5.35
CA VAL A 10 -10.21 6.96 -4.27
C VAL A 10 -11.59 6.41 -4.64
N LYS A 11 -12.04 6.63 -5.88
CA LYS A 11 -13.31 6.07 -6.38
C LYS A 11 -13.38 4.55 -6.24
N VAL A 12 -12.28 3.87 -6.52
CA VAL A 12 -12.22 2.40 -6.40
C VAL A 12 -12.28 1.98 -4.93
N PHE A 13 -11.68 2.72 -4.00
CA PHE A 13 -11.86 2.42 -2.57
C PHE A 13 -13.32 2.52 -2.14
N ARG A 14 -14.05 3.53 -2.64
CA ARG A 14 -15.50 3.65 -2.41
C ARG A 14 -16.26 2.45 -2.97
N GLU A 15 -15.97 2.01 -4.19
CA GLU A 15 -16.60 0.83 -4.78
C GLU A 15 -16.32 -0.46 -3.99
N ILE A 16 -15.09 -0.60 -3.47
CA ILE A 16 -14.69 -1.74 -2.65
C ILE A 16 -15.51 -1.75 -1.36
N GLU A 17 -15.61 -0.60 -0.70
CA GLU A 17 -16.40 -0.43 0.51
C GLU A 17 -17.89 -0.71 0.26
N HIS A 18 -18.49 -0.16 -0.79
CA HIS A 18 -19.89 -0.43 -1.17
C HIS A 18 -20.18 -1.91 -1.42
N LYS A 19 -19.17 -2.68 -1.85
CA LYS A 19 -19.27 -4.15 -2.02
C LYS A 19 -19.06 -4.92 -0.71
N GLY A 20 -18.95 -4.24 0.43
CA GLY A 20 -18.67 -4.85 1.73
C GLY A 20 -17.27 -5.46 1.83
N ALA A 21 -16.35 -5.08 0.95
CA ALA A 21 -15.01 -5.63 0.92
C ALA A 21 -14.01 -4.72 1.64
N PHE A 22 -12.94 -5.34 2.15
CA PHE A 22 -11.89 -4.63 2.87
C PHE A 22 -10.71 -4.26 1.97
N PHE A 23 -10.04 -3.14 2.25
CA PHE A 23 -8.81 -2.74 1.59
C PHE A 23 -7.73 -2.30 2.58
N LEU A 24 -6.48 -2.42 2.13
CA LEU A 24 -5.30 -1.85 2.76
C LEU A 24 -4.40 -1.30 1.65
N SER A 25 -4.02 -0.02 1.77
CA SER A 25 -3.17 0.66 0.80
C SER A 25 -2.16 1.58 1.50
N ARG A 26 -1.06 1.89 0.82
CA ARG A 26 -0.27 3.08 1.16
C ARG A 26 -1.10 4.33 0.95
N PHE A 27 -0.89 5.33 1.79
CA PHE A 27 -1.54 6.63 1.63
C PHE A 27 -0.69 7.57 0.76
N LEU A 28 -1.35 8.30 -0.12
CA LEU A 28 -0.73 9.28 -1.03
C LEU A 28 -0.91 10.69 -0.47
N LYS A 29 0.19 11.45 -0.32
CA LYS A 29 0.19 12.76 0.37
C LYS A 29 -0.83 13.75 -0.20
N ASP A 30 -0.96 13.81 -1.52
CA ASP A 30 -1.72 14.86 -2.20
C ASP A 30 -3.25 14.63 -2.15
N ILE A 31 -3.69 13.59 -1.46
CA ILE A 31 -5.10 13.27 -1.30
C ILE A 31 -5.65 14.04 -0.10
N PRO A 32 -6.70 14.85 -0.28
CA PRO A 32 -7.34 15.57 0.82
C PRO A 32 -7.86 14.61 1.89
N VAL A 33 -7.69 14.98 3.16
CA VAL A 33 -8.16 14.22 4.32
C VAL A 33 -9.14 15.09 5.11
N CYS A 34 -10.34 14.59 5.34
CA CYS A 34 -11.38 15.26 6.12
C CYS A 34 -11.67 14.47 7.39
N LEU A 35 -12.06 15.16 8.47
CA LEU A 35 -12.38 14.53 9.76
C LEU A 35 -13.88 14.23 9.94
N SER A 36 -14.73 14.75 9.05
CA SER A 36 -16.16 14.47 9.03
C SER A 36 -16.62 14.14 7.62
N ASP A 37 -17.76 13.44 7.56
CA ASP A 37 -18.45 13.06 6.34
C ASP A 37 -19.18 14.23 5.66
N SER A 38 -19.27 15.38 6.34
CA SER A 38 -19.95 16.55 5.80
C SER A 38 -19.29 17.03 4.51
N THR A 39 -20.13 17.37 3.54
CA THR A 39 -19.68 17.94 2.25
C THR A 39 -18.94 19.25 2.45
N ASP A 40 -19.33 20.03 3.46
CA ASP A 40 -18.74 21.33 3.80
C ASP A 40 -17.49 21.22 4.69
N ALA A 41 -17.04 20.00 5.03
CA ALA A 41 -15.81 19.84 5.80
C ALA A 41 -14.58 20.14 4.95
N ASP A 42 -13.81 21.11 5.40
CA ASP A 42 -12.52 21.42 4.81
C ASP A 42 -11.52 20.27 4.99
N ALA A 43 -10.59 20.18 4.04
CA ALA A 43 -9.46 19.29 4.15
C ALA A 43 -8.55 19.78 5.28
N VAL A 44 -8.17 18.87 6.17
CA VAL A 44 -7.29 19.19 7.27
C VAL A 44 -5.85 19.26 6.79
N GLU A 45 -5.11 20.25 7.28
CA GLU A 45 -3.66 20.29 7.16
C GLU A 45 -3.03 19.19 8.05
N LEU A 46 -2.97 17.98 7.48
CA LEU A 46 -2.73 16.75 8.21
C LEU A 46 -1.49 16.81 9.09
N MET A 47 -0.34 17.30 8.58
CA MET A 47 0.88 17.35 9.37
C MET A 47 0.81 18.30 10.57
N SER A 48 0.06 19.40 10.44
CA SER A 48 -0.14 20.37 11.54
C SER A 48 -1.09 19.80 12.59
N TYR A 49 -2.17 19.16 12.17
CA TYR A 49 -3.08 18.42 13.07
C TYR A 49 -2.36 17.32 13.86
N LEU A 50 -1.50 16.56 13.19
CA LEU A 50 -0.75 15.48 13.83
C LEU A 50 0.28 15.99 14.84
N ARG A 51 0.93 17.12 14.57
CA ARG A 51 1.84 17.74 15.55
C ARG A 51 1.11 18.17 16.82
N GLN A 52 -0.14 18.59 16.71
CA GLN A 52 -0.92 19.01 17.89
C GLN A 52 -1.43 17.82 18.70
N LYS A 53 -1.97 16.78 18.04
CA LYS A 53 -2.68 15.67 18.70
C LYS A 53 -1.82 14.42 18.93
N TYR A 54 -0.78 14.22 18.12
CA TYR A 54 0.03 12.99 18.08
C TYR A 54 1.55 13.26 18.18
N ALA A 55 1.96 14.39 18.76
CA ALA A 55 3.36 14.84 18.82
C ALA A 55 4.35 13.73 19.22
N HIS A 56 4.03 13.02 20.30
CA HIS A 56 4.91 12.02 20.93
C HIS A 56 4.47 10.57 20.69
N GLN A 57 3.47 10.35 19.85
CA GLN A 57 2.99 8.99 19.57
C GLN A 57 3.82 8.35 18.45
N ALA A 58 4.21 7.10 18.67
CA ALA A 58 4.92 6.29 17.67
C ALA A 58 3.99 5.86 16.53
N ILE A 59 2.70 5.71 16.84
CA ILE A 59 1.67 5.29 15.89
C ILE A 59 0.52 6.30 15.95
N VAL A 60 0.13 6.78 14.78
CA VAL A 60 -1.11 7.52 14.56
C VAL A 60 -2.14 6.53 14.05
N ASP A 61 -3.31 6.49 14.66
CA ASP A 61 -4.46 5.70 14.18
C ASP A 61 -5.71 6.55 14.35
N MET A 62 -6.34 6.94 13.24
CA MET A 62 -7.51 7.83 13.27
C MET A 62 -8.48 7.55 12.14
N ASP A 63 -9.77 7.80 12.39
CA ASP A 63 -10.80 7.72 11.37
C ASP A 63 -10.83 9.01 10.56
N VAL A 64 -10.88 8.86 9.23
CA VAL A 64 -10.84 9.96 8.27
C VAL A 64 -11.72 9.66 7.07
N TYR A 65 -12.04 10.70 6.31
CA TYR A 65 -12.76 10.64 5.05
C TYR A 65 -11.83 11.10 3.92
N LEU A 66 -11.64 10.26 2.90
CA LEU A 66 -10.69 10.52 1.82
C LEU A 66 -11.29 11.25 0.64
N GLY A 67 -10.66 12.36 0.27
CA GLY A 67 -10.93 13.12 -0.94
C GLY A 67 -12.37 13.63 -1.03
N LYS A 68 -12.76 14.01 -2.26
CA LYS A 68 -14.15 14.42 -2.58
C LYS A 68 -15.15 13.29 -2.42
N GLU A 69 -14.67 12.05 -2.59
CA GLU A 69 -15.49 10.86 -2.46
C GLU A 69 -15.75 10.46 -1.00
N ARG A 70 -15.29 11.24 -0.02
CA ARG A 70 -15.57 11.03 1.42
C ARG A 70 -15.56 9.55 1.82
N VAL A 71 -14.53 8.81 1.39
CA VAL A 71 -14.46 7.37 1.68
C VAL A 71 -14.05 7.22 3.14
N PRO A 72 -14.92 6.72 4.04
CA PRO A 72 -14.55 6.50 5.42
C PRO A 72 -13.48 5.42 5.47
N CYS A 73 -12.38 5.74 6.15
CA CYS A 73 -11.32 4.80 6.38
C CYS A 73 -10.50 5.21 7.59
N ARG A 74 -9.65 4.29 8.02
CA ARG A 74 -8.65 4.49 9.04
C ARG A 74 -7.35 4.94 8.39
N LEU A 75 -6.83 6.10 8.80
CA LEU A 75 -5.48 6.55 8.46
C LEU A 75 -4.53 6.13 9.56
N ILE A 76 -3.48 5.42 9.17
CA ILE A 76 -2.47 4.89 10.08
C ILE A 76 -1.10 5.41 9.67
N GLY A 77 -0.39 6.01 10.62
CA GLY A 77 0.95 6.54 10.44
C GLY A 77 1.94 5.95 11.42
N TYR A 78 2.96 5.24 10.92
CA TYR A 78 4.06 4.78 11.77
C TYR A 78 5.18 5.79 11.72
N ARG A 79 5.51 6.39 12.86
CA ARG A 79 6.69 7.22 12.99
C ARG A 79 7.94 6.36 12.82
N LEU A 80 8.89 6.84 12.02
CA LEU A 80 10.11 6.13 11.69
C LEU A 80 11.27 6.62 12.55
N SER A 81 12.30 5.78 12.69
CA SER A 81 13.52 6.17 13.40
C SER A 81 14.25 7.30 12.67
N GLU A 82 15.02 8.10 13.41
CA GLU A 82 15.72 9.25 12.85
C GLU A 82 16.68 8.87 11.72
N GLU A 83 17.30 7.69 11.79
CA GLU A 83 18.20 7.19 10.75
C GLU A 83 17.45 6.99 9.44
N ILE A 84 16.28 6.34 9.48
CA ILE A 84 15.43 6.11 8.31
C ILE A 84 14.91 7.43 7.76
N VAL A 85 14.48 8.34 8.64
CA VAL A 85 13.97 9.66 8.25
C VAL A 85 15.06 10.49 7.58
N SER A 86 16.26 10.53 8.15
CA SER A 86 17.42 11.23 7.59
C SER A 86 17.77 10.72 6.20
N GLN A 87 17.81 9.39 6.01
CA GLN A 87 18.03 8.78 4.70
C GLN A 87 16.94 9.16 3.68
N ARG A 88 15.66 9.13 4.09
CA ARG A 88 14.53 9.54 3.23
C ARG A 88 14.62 11.01 2.84
N ARG A 89 14.92 11.90 3.79
CA ARG A 89 15.11 13.34 3.55
C ARG A 89 16.27 13.60 2.60
N ARG A 90 17.41 12.92 2.78
CA ARG A 90 18.56 13.04 1.87
C ARG A 90 18.20 12.66 0.44
N LYS A 91 17.58 11.48 0.25
CA LYS A 91 17.12 11.02 -1.07
C LYS A 91 16.10 11.98 -1.70
N ALA A 92 15.16 12.49 -0.90
CA ALA A 92 14.20 13.49 -1.34
C ALA A 92 14.90 14.78 -1.82
N CYS A 93 15.82 15.34 -1.02
CA CYS A 93 16.58 16.53 -1.39
C CYS A 93 17.37 16.32 -2.70
N GLU A 94 18.04 15.18 -2.86
CA GLU A 94 18.76 14.85 -4.10
C GLU A 94 17.82 14.79 -5.32
N GLN A 95 16.65 14.17 -5.18
CA GLN A 95 15.66 14.09 -6.26
C GLN A 95 15.09 15.46 -6.64
N PHE A 96 14.80 16.31 -5.65
CA PHE A 96 14.32 17.67 -5.87
C PHE A 96 15.41 18.55 -6.51
N ARG A 97 16.67 18.43 -6.06
CA ARG A 97 17.82 19.14 -6.62
C ARG A 97 18.05 18.81 -8.09
N LYS A 98 17.93 17.53 -8.48
CA LYS A 98 17.99 17.10 -9.90
C LYS A 98 16.92 17.77 -10.77
N LYS A 99 15.81 18.22 -10.17
CA LYS A 99 14.72 18.94 -10.82
C LYS A 99 14.78 20.46 -10.61
N GLY A 100 15.87 20.99 -10.04
CA GLY A 100 16.03 22.42 -9.74
C GLY A 100 15.08 22.96 -8.67
N LYS A 101 14.52 22.10 -7.82
CA LYS A 101 13.56 22.47 -6.76
C LYS A 101 14.09 22.14 -5.38
N THR A 102 13.46 22.69 -4.36
CA THR A 102 13.71 22.38 -2.94
C THR A 102 12.46 21.75 -2.34
N PRO A 103 12.57 20.68 -1.54
CA PRO A 103 11.41 20.09 -0.88
C PRO A 103 10.84 21.05 0.18
N SER A 104 9.51 21.09 0.30
CA SER A 104 8.84 21.90 1.33
C SER A 104 9.04 21.33 2.73
N LYS A 105 8.95 22.17 3.77
CA LYS A 105 9.01 21.73 5.17
C LYS A 105 7.93 20.69 5.48
N GLU A 106 6.73 20.90 4.96
CA GLU A 106 5.59 19.98 5.12
C GLU A 106 5.90 18.60 4.51
N TYR A 107 6.51 18.53 3.33
CA TYR A 107 6.94 17.27 2.72
C TYR A 107 8.04 16.57 3.54
N LEU A 108 8.97 17.33 4.12
CA LEU A 108 10.01 16.76 4.98
C LEU A 108 9.45 16.20 6.31
N SER A 109 8.39 16.82 6.84
CA SER A 109 7.64 16.29 7.99
C SER A 109 6.82 15.06 7.61
N TRP A 110 6.22 15.04 6.42
CA TRP A 110 5.51 13.87 5.90
C TRP A 110 6.37 12.60 5.84
N LEU A 111 7.65 12.76 5.48
CA LEU A 111 8.62 11.67 5.38
C LEU A 111 8.99 11.03 6.73
N GLU A 112 8.65 11.67 7.86
CA GLU A 112 8.83 11.11 9.20
C GLU A 112 8.01 9.84 9.42
N PHE A 113 6.99 9.63 8.60
CA PHE A 113 6.02 8.57 8.78
C PHE A 113 5.97 7.61 7.58
N SER A 114 5.49 6.41 7.87
CA SER A 114 4.98 5.47 6.88
C SER A 114 3.45 5.45 6.98
N TRP A 115 2.79 5.99 5.96
CA TRP A 115 1.34 6.15 5.94
C TRP A 115 0.61 5.02 5.22
N TYR A 116 -0.50 4.60 5.80
CA TYR A 116 -1.39 3.55 5.31
C TYR A 116 -2.84 3.95 5.53
N ILE A 117 -3.73 3.43 4.68
CA ILE A 117 -5.17 3.56 4.82
C ILE A 117 -5.83 2.18 4.77
N THR A 118 -6.89 1.99 5.54
CA THR A 118 -7.70 0.76 5.52
C THR A 118 -9.12 1.02 6.00
N ASN A 119 -10.12 0.33 5.48
CA ASN A 119 -11.47 0.32 6.04
C ASN A 119 -11.70 -0.85 7.01
N VAL A 120 -10.65 -1.56 7.42
CA VAL A 120 -10.73 -2.58 8.47
C VAL A 120 -10.78 -1.89 9.83
N ASP A 121 -11.76 -2.30 10.65
CA ASP A 121 -11.98 -1.73 11.97
C ASP A 121 -10.83 -2.09 12.94
N ARG A 122 -10.78 -1.37 14.07
CA ARG A 122 -9.73 -1.52 15.09
C ARG A 122 -9.84 -2.80 15.91
N GLN A 123 -11.03 -3.40 16.00
CA GLN A 123 -11.26 -4.65 16.72
C GLN A 123 -10.70 -5.83 15.91
N THR A 124 -10.83 -5.77 14.58
CA THR A 124 -10.28 -6.76 13.66
C THR A 124 -8.77 -6.61 13.49
N TRP A 125 -8.29 -5.41 13.13
CA TRP A 125 -6.85 -5.14 12.99
C TRP A 125 -6.43 -3.99 13.90
N SER A 126 -5.62 -4.30 14.91
CA SER A 126 -4.89 -3.27 15.66
C SER A 126 -3.97 -2.49 14.72
N ALA A 127 -3.53 -1.30 15.14
CA ALA A 127 -2.64 -0.50 14.34
C ALA A 127 -1.39 -1.30 13.97
N GLU A 128 -0.73 -1.97 14.92
CA GLU A 128 0.49 -2.75 14.76
C GLU A 128 0.39 -3.84 13.67
N VAL A 129 -0.79 -4.46 13.55
CA VAL A 129 -1.04 -5.53 12.58
C VAL A 129 -1.05 -4.98 11.14
N VAL A 130 -1.57 -3.77 10.92
CA VAL A 130 -1.74 -3.23 9.57
C VAL A 130 -0.40 -3.13 8.83
N GLY A 131 0.65 -2.68 9.52
CA GLY A 131 2.00 -2.56 8.96
C GLY A 131 2.60 -3.93 8.69
N MET A 132 2.30 -4.92 9.52
CA MET A 132 2.71 -6.31 9.30
C MET A 132 2.03 -6.92 8.08
N VAL A 133 0.72 -6.76 7.94
CA VAL A 133 -0.05 -7.24 6.77
C VAL A 133 0.48 -6.57 5.50
N TYR A 134 0.78 -5.27 5.54
CA TYR A 134 1.35 -4.60 4.36
C TYR A 134 2.71 -5.15 3.95
N ARG A 135 3.52 -5.68 4.88
CA ARG A 135 4.81 -6.31 4.54
C ARG A 135 4.65 -7.56 3.67
N LEU A 136 3.50 -8.25 3.72
CA LEU A 136 3.21 -9.40 2.84
C LEU A 136 3.25 -9.04 1.36
N ARG A 137 3.08 -7.77 1.01
CA ARG A 137 3.25 -7.29 -0.36
C ARG A 137 4.61 -7.68 -0.96
N TRP A 138 5.69 -7.64 -0.18
CA TRP A 138 7.00 -8.05 -0.68
C TRP A 138 7.06 -9.55 -0.98
N GLN A 139 6.34 -10.38 -0.22
CA GLN A 139 6.21 -11.81 -0.52
C GLN A 139 5.54 -12.02 -1.88
N ILE A 140 4.52 -11.21 -2.22
CA ILE A 140 3.89 -11.24 -3.54
C ILE A 140 4.92 -10.88 -4.63
N GLU A 141 5.73 -9.83 -4.44
CA GLU A 141 6.79 -9.47 -5.39
C GLU A 141 7.83 -10.59 -5.58
N LEU A 142 8.23 -11.25 -4.48
CA LEU A 142 9.14 -12.39 -4.53
C LEU A 142 8.54 -13.56 -5.30
N LEU A 143 7.27 -13.88 -5.08
CA LEU A 143 6.56 -14.90 -5.85
C LEU A 143 6.57 -14.59 -7.34
N PHE A 144 6.23 -13.35 -7.71
CA PHE A 144 6.29 -12.92 -9.12
C PHE A 144 7.72 -12.97 -9.69
N LYS A 145 8.75 -12.65 -8.91
CA LYS A 145 10.15 -12.79 -9.34
C LYS A 145 10.51 -14.26 -9.59
N SER A 146 10.12 -15.16 -8.70
CA SER A 146 10.33 -16.61 -8.87
C SER A 146 9.62 -17.13 -10.12
N TRP A 147 8.37 -16.74 -10.35
CA TRP A 147 7.64 -17.14 -11.56
C TRP A 147 8.26 -16.59 -12.83
N LYS A 148 8.77 -15.35 -12.81
CA LYS A 148 9.51 -14.81 -13.95
C LYS A 148 10.80 -15.56 -14.21
N SER A 149 11.53 -15.96 -13.16
CA SER A 149 12.81 -16.66 -13.29
C SER A 149 12.66 -18.13 -13.68
N LEU A 150 11.71 -18.84 -13.10
CA LEU A 150 11.58 -20.30 -13.27
C LEU A 150 10.62 -20.70 -14.38
N LEU A 151 9.58 -19.90 -14.61
CA LEU A 151 8.49 -20.22 -15.54
C LEU A 151 8.38 -19.24 -16.70
N GLU A 152 9.27 -18.24 -16.73
CA GLU A 152 9.38 -17.24 -17.79
C GLU A 152 8.05 -16.58 -18.13
N ILE A 153 7.19 -16.34 -17.13
CA ILE A 153 5.81 -15.84 -17.36
C ILE A 153 5.75 -14.52 -18.15
N HIS A 154 6.84 -13.76 -18.12
CA HIS A 154 7.00 -12.48 -18.81
C HIS A 154 7.40 -12.62 -20.29
N VAL A 155 7.87 -13.81 -20.70
CA VAL A 155 8.31 -14.09 -22.07
C VAL A 155 7.13 -14.63 -22.86
N LEU A 156 6.40 -13.75 -23.53
CA LEU A 156 5.28 -14.13 -24.41
C LEU A 156 5.80 -14.25 -25.84
N LYS A 157 5.70 -15.45 -26.43
CA LYS A 157 6.16 -15.72 -27.80
C LYS A 157 4.98 -15.80 -28.76
N GLY A 158 5.11 -15.12 -29.91
CA GLY A 158 4.11 -15.10 -30.97
C GLY A 158 3.34 -13.80 -31.06
N THR A 159 2.58 -13.63 -32.14
CA THR A 159 1.82 -12.41 -32.47
C THR A 159 0.30 -12.61 -32.41
N ARG A 160 -0.17 -13.86 -32.51
CA ARG A 160 -1.60 -14.20 -32.41
C ARG A 160 -2.05 -14.19 -30.96
N ALA A 161 -3.11 -13.45 -30.65
CA ALA A 161 -3.62 -13.25 -29.30
C ALA A 161 -3.99 -14.59 -28.63
N GLU A 162 -4.66 -15.48 -29.35
CA GLU A 162 -5.13 -16.78 -28.85
C GLU A 162 -3.96 -17.68 -28.45
N ARG A 163 -2.84 -17.61 -29.18
CA ARG A 163 -1.62 -18.33 -28.84
C ARG A 163 -1.00 -17.78 -27.56
N ILE A 164 -0.95 -16.46 -27.42
CA ILE A 164 -0.40 -15.79 -26.24
C ILE A 164 -1.24 -16.13 -25.00
N GLU A 165 -2.56 -16.07 -25.12
CA GLU A 165 -3.49 -16.43 -24.04
C GLU A 165 -3.33 -17.89 -23.62
N CYS A 166 -3.27 -18.82 -24.58
CA CYS A 166 -3.06 -20.24 -24.29
C CYS A 166 -1.74 -20.47 -23.51
N PHE A 167 -0.63 -19.84 -23.93
CA PHE A 167 0.64 -19.91 -23.20
C PHE A 167 0.54 -19.32 -21.79
N LEU A 168 -0.15 -18.19 -21.65
CA LEU A 168 -0.32 -17.53 -20.35
C LEU A 168 -1.12 -18.41 -19.39
N TYR A 169 -2.27 -18.94 -19.83
CA TYR A 169 -3.09 -19.85 -19.05
C TYR A 169 -2.36 -21.14 -18.71
N GLY A 170 -1.65 -21.74 -19.67
CA GLY A 170 -0.82 -22.93 -19.43
C GLY A 170 0.21 -22.70 -18.32
N ARG A 171 0.88 -21.54 -18.32
CA ARG A 171 1.82 -21.18 -17.24
C ARG A 171 1.13 -20.95 -15.91
N PHE A 172 -0.05 -20.30 -15.87
CA PHE A 172 -0.80 -20.13 -14.62
C PHE A 172 -1.28 -21.46 -14.03
N ILE A 173 -1.70 -22.41 -14.87
CA ILE A 173 -2.05 -23.75 -14.44
C ILE A 173 -0.81 -24.45 -13.85
N SER A 174 0.33 -24.41 -14.54
CA SER A 174 1.59 -24.97 -14.03
C SER A 174 2.02 -24.35 -12.70
N ILE A 175 1.92 -23.01 -12.56
CA ILE A 175 2.17 -22.31 -11.28
C ILE A 175 1.30 -22.90 -10.18
N THR A 176 0.01 -23.07 -10.45
CA THR A 176 -0.97 -23.54 -9.48
C THR A 176 -0.63 -24.96 -9.03
N ILE A 177 -0.36 -25.86 -9.96
CA ILE A 177 0.03 -27.25 -9.67
C ILE A 177 1.34 -27.29 -8.86
N LEU A 178 2.37 -26.55 -9.29
CA LEU A 178 3.66 -26.52 -8.58
C LEU A 178 3.52 -25.98 -7.16
N THR A 179 2.68 -24.95 -6.96
CA THR A 179 2.42 -24.37 -5.64
C THR A 179 1.67 -25.36 -4.74
N MET A 180 0.69 -26.10 -5.28
CA MET A 180 -0.01 -27.16 -4.54
C MET A 180 0.93 -28.29 -4.14
N LEU A 181 1.75 -28.80 -5.08
CA LEU A 181 2.73 -29.85 -4.80
C LEU A 181 3.75 -29.42 -3.74
N TYR A 182 4.26 -28.19 -3.83
CA TYR A 182 5.15 -27.63 -2.80
C TYR A 182 4.49 -27.62 -1.42
N GLY A 183 3.22 -27.22 -1.34
CA GLY A 183 2.46 -27.22 -0.08
C GLY A 183 2.31 -28.63 0.51
N VAL A 184 1.98 -29.63 -0.31
CA VAL A 184 1.84 -31.03 0.12
C VAL A 184 3.19 -31.61 0.58
N CYS A 185 4.25 -31.45 -0.21
CA CYS A 185 5.58 -31.96 0.16
C CYS A 185 6.09 -31.32 1.46
N HIS A 186 5.87 -30.01 1.64
CA HIS A 186 6.29 -29.33 2.85
C HIS A 186 5.52 -29.79 4.10
N LEU A 187 4.25 -30.21 3.97
CA LEU A 187 3.48 -30.79 5.06
C LEU A 187 3.99 -32.20 5.40
N VAL A 188 4.23 -33.03 4.39
CA VAL A 188 4.68 -34.43 4.57
C VAL A 188 6.12 -34.51 5.12
N CYS A 189 7.01 -33.60 4.76
CA CYS A 189 8.40 -33.60 5.26
C CYS A 189 8.60 -32.91 6.62
N ARG A 190 7.54 -32.36 7.22
CA ARG A 190 7.59 -31.75 8.57
C ARG A 190 7.14 -32.68 9.69
N GLU A 191 6.64 -33.87 9.35
CA GLU A 191 6.43 -35.00 10.25
C GLU A 191 7.67 -35.89 10.27
#